data_AF-A0A832Y3I0-F1
#
_entry.id   AF-A0A832Y3I0-F1
#
_cell.length_a   1.000
_cell.length_b   1.000
_cell.length_c   1.000
_cell.angle_alpha   90.00
_cell.angle_beta   90.00
_cell.angle_gamma   90.00
#
_symmetry.space_group_name_H-M   'P 1'
#
loop_
_entity.id
_entity.type
_entity.pdbx_description
1 polymer ?
#
loop_
_entity_poly.entity_id
_entity_poly.type
_entity_poly.pdbx_seq_one_letter_code
_entity_poly.pdbx_strand_id
1 'polypeptide(L)'
;MKEIVESYFEQRSLVNHQLASYNDCIPSSDGMMSRMDRIVRNIRIGTDEPVEDNDGCIIKLDVLDKEIVIRMKNIHLGRPTIKEANGAEHPATPMECRLRKLTYFSPVYLDFKIIDEDKPAPEIEERVHIGNLPIMVRSAQCNLHANHISHLCGDADRKLSPYTSTEDADRLKELLRRAGEDPLDPGGYFIINGTERVLISMEDLAPNRVTVEKNKKYAHETEVAKIFSQKDGVRKPLNIEKRRDGMLMVKIPSAGTPPIPVVLLMRALG
;
A
#
# COMPACT_ATOMS: atom_id res chain seq x y z
N MET A 1 19.36 21.03 -23.49
CA MET A 1 19.30 19.76 -22.74
C MET A 1 19.44 19.99 -21.24
N LYS A 2 20.44 20.76 -20.78
CA LYS A 2 20.63 21.12 -19.36
C LYS A 2 19.37 21.78 -18.75
N GLU A 3 18.83 22.80 -19.40
CA GLU A 3 17.62 23.52 -18.95
C GLU A 3 16.39 22.61 -18.81
N ILE A 4 16.24 21.61 -19.70
CA ILE A 4 15.12 20.65 -19.65
C ILE A 4 15.28 19.72 -18.44
N VAL A 5 16.50 19.26 -18.19
CA VAL A 5 16.82 18.40 -17.05
C VAL A 5 16.67 19.17 -15.74
N GLU A 6 17.11 20.42 -15.69
CA GLU A 6 16.94 21.31 -14.53
C GLU A 6 15.46 21.56 -14.24
N SER A 7 14.67 21.91 -15.26
CA SER A 7 13.22 22.08 -15.10
C SER A 7 12.51 20.79 -14.63
N TYR A 8 12.96 19.63 -15.08
CA TYR A 8 12.44 18.34 -14.60
C TYR A 8 12.71 18.14 -13.10
N PHE A 9 13.92 18.43 -12.63
CA PHE A 9 14.29 18.27 -11.22
C PHE A 9 13.78 19.40 -10.31
N GLU A 10 13.45 20.57 -10.86
CA GLU A 10 12.70 21.61 -10.13
C GLU A 10 11.27 21.14 -9.81
N GLN A 11 10.63 20.43 -10.74
CA GLN A 11 9.27 19.93 -10.54
C GLN A 11 9.23 18.59 -9.78
N ARG A 12 10.23 17.72 -9.99
CA ARG A 12 10.27 16.37 -9.41
C ARG A 12 11.51 16.17 -8.57
N SER A 13 11.29 15.83 -7.30
CA SER A 13 12.37 15.47 -6.37
C SER A 13 13.06 14.16 -6.78
N LEU A 14 14.31 13.99 -6.35
CA LEU A 14 15.11 12.77 -6.50
C LEU A 14 14.42 11.54 -5.85
N VAL A 15 13.70 11.77 -4.75
CA VAL A 15 12.96 10.72 -4.01
C VAL A 15 11.51 10.53 -4.48
N ASN A 16 11.14 11.16 -5.61
CA ASN A 16 9.77 11.12 -6.12
C ASN A 16 9.24 9.69 -6.35
N HIS A 17 10.11 8.73 -6.67
CA HIS A 17 9.72 7.33 -6.86
C HIS A 17 9.13 6.70 -5.58
N GLN A 18 9.72 6.97 -4.41
CA GLN A 18 9.20 6.50 -3.12
C GLN A 18 7.91 7.22 -2.75
N LEU A 19 7.90 8.55 -2.84
CA LEU A 19 6.73 9.37 -2.49
C LEU A 19 5.53 9.07 -3.37
N ALA A 20 5.71 8.99 -4.69
CA ALA A 20 4.63 8.71 -5.64
C ALA A 20 4.06 7.29 -5.43
N SER A 21 4.93 6.30 -5.21
CA SER A 21 4.51 4.92 -4.91
C SER A 21 3.71 4.84 -3.61
N TYR A 22 4.16 5.54 -2.58
CA TYR A 22 3.47 5.57 -1.29
C TYR A 22 2.12 6.28 -1.37
N ASN A 23 2.05 7.42 -2.06
CA ASN A 23 0.80 8.17 -2.28
C ASN A 23 -0.23 7.39 -3.11
N ASP A 24 0.20 6.58 -4.09
CA ASP A 24 -0.68 5.67 -4.85
C ASP A 24 -1.19 4.50 -3.98
N CYS A 25 -0.43 4.12 -2.96
CA CYS A 25 -0.78 3.02 -2.06
C CYS A 25 -1.84 3.43 -1.04
N ILE A 26 -1.65 4.56 -0.36
CA ILE A 26 -2.50 4.98 0.76
C ILE A 26 -3.84 5.58 0.30
N PRO A 27 -4.91 5.49 1.11
CA PRO A 27 -6.17 6.18 0.82
C PRO A 27 -5.95 7.70 0.78
N SER A 28 -6.20 8.33 -0.38
CA SER A 28 -6.21 9.78 -0.50
C SER A 28 -7.62 10.33 -0.25
N SER A 29 -7.68 11.58 0.23
CA SER A 29 -8.93 12.32 0.37
C SER A 29 -9.59 12.72 -0.96
N ASP A 30 -8.91 12.51 -2.09
CA ASP A 30 -9.37 12.95 -3.43
C ASP A 30 -10.44 12.03 -4.05
N GLY A 31 -10.97 11.05 -3.30
CA GLY A 31 -12.00 10.12 -3.78
C GLY A 31 -11.51 9.10 -4.82
N MET A 32 -10.23 9.14 -5.19
CA MET A 32 -9.62 8.13 -6.04
C MET A 32 -9.37 6.86 -5.23
N MET A 33 -9.81 5.71 -5.77
CA MET A 33 -9.55 4.41 -5.11
C MET A 33 -8.04 4.13 -5.08
N SER A 34 -7.49 4.04 -3.87
CA SER A 34 -6.09 3.67 -3.67
C SER A 34 -5.88 2.16 -3.84
N ARG A 35 -4.61 1.73 -3.94
CA ARG A 35 -4.31 0.29 -3.92
C ARG A 35 -4.79 -0.37 -2.62
N MET A 36 -4.67 0.32 -1.50
CA MET A 36 -5.13 -0.18 -0.21
C MET A 36 -6.64 -0.38 -0.19
N ASP A 37 -7.43 0.57 -0.74
CA ASP A 37 -8.89 0.41 -0.86
C ASP A 37 -9.26 -0.80 -1.73
N ARG A 38 -8.57 -1.01 -2.86
CA ARG A 38 -8.76 -2.20 -3.70
C ARG A 38 -8.44 -3.50 -2.97
N ILE A 39 -7.35 -3.54 -2.22
CA ILE A 39 -6.96 -4.72 -1.43
C ILE A 39 -8.02 -5.00 -0.38
N VAL A 40 -8.41 -4.00 0.41
CA VAL A 40 -9.41 -4.15 1.47
C VAL A 40 -10.73 -4.64 0.89
N ARG A 41 -11.20 -4.07 -0.23
CA ARG A 41 -12.44 -4.49 -0.90
C ARG A 41 -12.38 -5.91 -1.47
N ASN A 42 -11.20 -6.43 -1.79
CA ASN A 42 -11.01 -7.77 -2.35
C ASN A 42 -10.85 -8.87 -1.28
N ILE A 43 -10.76 -8.52 0.01
CA ILE A 43 -10.69 -9.52 1.08
C ILE A 43 -12.00 -10.33 1.10
N ARG A 44 -11.86 -11.66 1.14
CA ARG A 44 -12.95 -12.64 1.23
C ARG A 44 -12.55 -13.66 2.29
N ILE A 45 -13.36 -13.82 3.32
CA ILE A 45 -13.11 -14.77 4.41
C ILE A 45 -14.41 -15.55 4.65
N GLY A 46 -14.32 -16.88 4.71
CA GLY A 46 -15.46 -17.76 4.99
C GLY A 46 -16.41 -17.99 3.81
N THR A 47 -16.06 -17.56 2.60
CA THR A 47 -16.90 -17.75 1.41
C THR A 47 -16.07 -17.74 0.12
N ASP A 48 -16.28 -18.75 -0.71
CA ASP A 48 -15.72 -18.84 -2.07
C ASP A 48 -16.72 -18.35 -3.14
N GLU A 49 -17.90 -17.90 -2.73
CA GLU A 49 -18.91 -17.37 -3.66
C GLU A 49 -18.39 -16.11 -4.37
N PRO A 50 -18.49 -16.03 -5.71
CA PRO A 50 -18.17 -14.82 -6.45
C PRO A 50 -19.24 -13.76 -6.16
N VAL A 51 -19.02 -12.97 -5.12
CA VAL A 51 -19.87 -11.82 -4.80
C VAL A 51 -19.44 -10.64 -5.68
N GLU A 52 -20.17 -10.42 -6.78
CA GLU A 52 -20.07 -9.22 -7.63
C GLU A 52 -20.83 -8.04 -6.99
N ASP A 53 -20.44 -7.62 -5.79
CA ASP A 53 -21.05 -6.44 -5.17
C ASP A 53 -20.09 -5.26 -5.05
N ASN A 54 -20.58 -4.07 -5.39
CA ASN A 54 -20.01 -2.76 -5.04
C ASN A 54 -19.98 -2.48 -3.51
N ASP A 55 -20.33 -3.46 -2.69
CA ASP A 55 -20.48 -3.35 -1.25
C ASP A 55 -19.20 -3.65 -0.47
N GLY A 56 -18.13 -4.08 -1.15
CA GLY A 56 -16.80 -4.19 -0.56
C GLY A 56 -16.43 -5.60 -0.10
N CYS A 57 -15.72 -5.69 1.02
CA CYS A 57 -15.23 -6.97 1.56
C CYS A 57 -16.32 -7.67 2.37
N ILE A 58 -16.30 -9.00 2.33
CA ILE A 58 -17.20 -9.88 3.08
C ILE A 58 -16.40 -10.84 3.96
N ILE A 59 -16.77 -10.87 5.23
CA ILE A 59 -16.29 -11.82 6.22
C ILE A 59 -17.52 -12.55 6.73
N LYS A 60 -17.67 -13.82 6.37
CA LYS A 60 -18.68 -14.71 6.94
C LYS A 60 -18.06 -15.42 8.15
N LEU A 61 -18.73 -15.34 9.30
CA LEU A 61 -18.32 -15.98 10.54
C LEU A 61 -19.41 -16.97 10.97
N ASP A 62 -19.01 -18.21 11.18
CA ASP A 62 -19.88 -19.26 11.71
C ASP A 62 -19.64 -19.37 13.22
N VAL A 63 -20.55 -18.81 14.03
CA VAL A 63 -20.43 -18.82 15.49
C VAL A 63 -21.69 -19.40 16.11
N LEU A 64 -21.56 -20.57 16.77
CA LEU A 64 -22.63 -21.19 17.57
C LEU A 64 -23.95 -21.33 16.81
N ASP A 65 -23.90 -21.90 15.61
CA ASP A 65 -25.04 -22.11 14.69
C ASP A 65 -25.72 -20.82 14.19
N LYS A 66 -25.02 -19.69 14.22
CA LYS A 66 -25.46 -18.42 13.64
C LYS A 66 -24.49 -17.98 12.55
N GLU A 67 -25.05 -17.49 11.44
CA GLU A 67 -24.27 -16.84 10.38
C GLU A 67 -24.20 -15.33 10.64
N ILE A 68 -23.01 -14.84 10.98
CA ILE A 68 -22.76 -13.39 11.08
C ILE A 68 -21.96 -12.96 9.85
N VAL A 69 -22.53 -12.03 9.08
CA VAL A 69 -21.88 -11.48 7.89
C VAL A 69 -21.43 -10.05 8.16
N ILE A 70 -20.12 -9.84 8.20
CA ILE A 70 -19.52 -8.52 8.34
C ILE A 70 -19.12 -8.03 6.95
N ARG A 71 -19.71 -6.91 6.53
CA ARG A 71 -19.27 -6.16 5.36
C ARG A 71 -18.43 -4.97 5.80
N MET A 72 -17.27 -4.80 5.18
CA MET A 72 -16.43 -3.63 5.43
C MET A 72 -16.24 -2.82 4.16
N LYS A 73 -16.34 -1.50 4.31
CA LYS A 73 -16.28 -0.54 3.22
C LYS A 73 -15.49 0.69 3.67
N ASN A 74 -14.89 1.38 2.70
CA ASN A 74 -14.21 2.67 2.86
C ASN A 74 -13.15 2.69 3.97
N ILE A 75 -11.89 2.46 3.58
CA ILE A 75 -10.77 2.72 4.48
C ILE A 75 -10.46 4.22 4.50
N HIS A 76 -10.41 4.80 5.70
CA HIS A 76 -10.12 6.20 5.94
C HIS A 76 -8.81 6.35 6.71
N LEU A 77 -7.88 7.12 6.15
CA LEU A 77 -6.63 7.44 6.82
C LEU A 77 -6.74 8.82 7.48
N GLY A 78 -6.56 8.86 8.80
CA GLY A 78 -6.54 10.10 9.57
C GLY A 78 -5.30 10.96 9.28
N ARG A 79 -5.16 12.08 9.98
CA ARG A 79 -3.89 12.83 10.00
C ARG A 79 -2.96 12.26 11.07
N PRO A 80 -1.63 12.34 10.90
CA PRO A 80 -0.68 11.94 11.93
C PRO A 80 -0.91 12.68 13.24
N THR A 81 -1.18 11.93 14.32
CA THR A 81 -1.46 12.45 15.67
C THR A 81 -0.68 11.68 16.71
N ILE A 82 -0.30 12.38 17.78
CA ILE A 82 0.26 11.77 18.99
C ILE A 82 -0.84 11.76 20.04
N LYS A 83 -1.02 10.59 20.67
CA LYS A 83 -1.91 10.41 21.82
C LYS A 83 -1.08 10.33 23.08
N GLU A 84 -1.34 11.24 24.02
CA GLU A 84 -0.65 11.30 25.30
C GLU A 84 -1.30 10.40 26.35
N ALA A 85 -0.60 10.16 27.47
CA ALA A 85 -1.08 9.28 28.55
C ALA A 85 -2.37 9.79 29.22
N ASN A 86 -2.63 11.09 29.14
CA ASN A 86 -3.87 11.73 29.61
C ASN A 86 -5.06 11.56 28.62
N GLY A 87 -4.82 10.91 27.47
CA GLY A 87 -5.82 10.74 26.41
C GLY A 87 -5.98 11.95 25.47
N ALA A 88 -5.23 13.03 25.68
CA ALA A 88 -5.22 14.16 24.77
C ALA A 88 -4.52 13.79 23.46
N GLU A 89 -5.06 14.29 22.35
CA GLU A 89 -4.53 14.07 21.01
C GLU A 89 -4.14 15.40 20.38
N HIS A 90 -2.94 15.46 19.80
CA HIS A 90 -2.47 16.63 19.07
C HIS A 90 -1.80 16.22 17.75
N PRO A 91 -1.71 17.12 16.77
CA PRO A 91 -1.00 16.84 15.52
C PRO A 91 0.46 16.49 15.78
N ALA A 92 0.93 15.42 15.15
CA ALA A 92 2.31 14.96 15.27
C ALA A 92 3.22 15.73 14.32
N THR A 93 4.39 16.16 14.78
CA THR A 93 5.45 16.65 13.87
C THR A 93 6.58 15.61 13.75
N PRO A 94 7.20 15.46 12.57
CA PRO A 94 8.33 14.53 12.41
C PRO A 94 9.47 14.83 13.40
N MET A 95 9.84 16.11 13.59
CA MET A 95 10.84 16.55 14.57
C MET A 95 10.51 16.10 16.00
N GLU A 96 9.25 16.26 16.42
CA GLU A 96 8.81 15.79 17.73
C GLU A 96 8.93 14.26 17.86
N CYS A 97 8.53 13.51 16.83
CA CYS A 97 8.67 12.05 16.83
C CYS A 97 10.14 11.60 16.95
N ARG A 98 11.07 12.31 16.30
CA ARG A 98 12.52 12.06 16.42
C ARG A 98 12.99 12.25 17.87
N LEU A 99 12.69 13.41 18.47
CA LEU A 99 13.16 13.76 19.81
C LEU A 99 12.56 12.90 20.91
N ARG A 100 11.25 12.62 20.84
CA ARG A 100 10.51 11.85 21.86
C ARG A 100 10.60 10.33 21.67
N LYS A 101 11.37 9.85 20.67
CA LYS A 101 11.47 8.43 20.30
C LYS A 101 10.11 7.79 19.98
N LEU A 102 9.23 8.54 19.33
CA LEU A 102 7.91 8.08 18.93
C LEU A 102 7.92 7.61 17.46
N THR A 103 6.89 6.87 17.09
CA THR A 103 6.65 6.50 15.69
C THR A 103 5.71 7.50 15.04
N TYR A 104 6.08 8.01 13.86
CA TYR A 104 5.24 8.92 13.10
C TYR A 104 4.18 8.12 12.33
N PHE A 105 3.00 7.95 12.93
CA PHE A 105 1.88 7.20 12.36
C PHE A 105 0.61 8.04 12.27
N SER A 106 -0.31 7.57 11.45
CA SER A 106 -1.68 8.06 11.36
C SER A 106 -2.68 6.97 11.76
N PRO A 107 -3.76 7.29 12.48
CA PRO A 107 -4.82 6.35 12.77
C PRO A 107 -5.59 5.97 11.50
N VAL A 108 -5.89 4.67 11.37
CA VAL A 108 -6.67 4.08 10.28
C VAL A 108 -8.06 3.76 10.81
N TYR A 109 -9.07 4.25 10.09
CA TYR A 109 -10.48 4.02 10.38
C TYR A 109 -11.13 3.23 9.24
N LEU A 110 -12.17 2.47 9.57
CA LEU A 110 -12.90 1.63 8.63
C LEU A 110 -14.39 1.62 9.01
N ASP A 111 -15.25 1.53 8.00
CA ASP A 111 -16.70 1.40 8.24
C ASP A 111 -17.10 -0.07 8.16
N PHE A 112 -17.89 -0.51 9.14
CA PHE A 112 -18.43 -1.86 9.22
C PHE A 112 -19.95 -1.84 9.10
N LYS A 113 -20.47 -2.87 8.45
CA LYS A 113 -21.88 -3.21 8.38
C LYS A 113 -22.03 -4.66 8.80
N ILE A 114 -22.54 -4.87 10.00
CA ILE A 114 -22.75 -6.19 10.60
C ILE A 114 -24.17 -6.62 10.29
N ILE A 115 -24.31 -7.78 9.64
CA ILE A 115 -25.58 -8.40 9.30
C ILE A 115 -25.68 -9.66 10.15
N ASP A 116 -26.64 -9.68 11.05
CA ASP A 116 -26.95 -10.77 11.97
C ASP A 116 -28.33 -11.31 11.61
N GLU A 117 -28.48 -12.63 11.50
CA GLU A 117 -29.75 -13.28 11.16
C GLU A 117 -30.87 -12.97 12.17
N ASP A 118 -30.50 -12.75 13.45
CA ASP A 118 -31.47 -12.48 14.51
C ASP A 118 -31.99 -11.03 14.49
N LYS A 119 -31.32 -10.12 13.77
CA LYS A 119 -31.66 -8.70 13.75
C LYS A 119 -32.26 -8.30 12.40
N PRO A 120 -33.43 -7.63 12.38
CA PRO A 120 -34.09 -7.25 11.13
C PRO A 120 -33.36 -6.14 10.37
N ALA A 121 -32.44 -5.42 11.01
CA ALA A 121 -31.68 -4.33 10.40
C ALA A 121 -30.17 -4.53 10.62
N PRO A 122 -29.34 -4.22 9.62
CA PRO A 122 -27.89 -4.28 9.75
C PRO A 122 -27.38 -3.18 10.69
N GLU A 123 -26.44 -3.53 11.57
CA GLU A 123 -25.76 -2.58 12.44
C GLU A 123 -24.61 -1.93 11.66
N ILE A 124 -24.61 -0.60 11.58
CA ILE A 124 -23.60 0.18 10.87
C ILE A 124 -22.73 0.88 11.90
N GLU A 125 -21.45 0.56 11.91
CA GLU A 125 -20.43 1.23 12.70
C GLU A 125 -19.52 2.02 11.78
N GLU A 126 -19.60 3.35 11.84
CA GLU A 126 -18.76 4.24 11.04
C GLU A 126 -17.49 4.61 11.81
N ARG A 127 -16.37 4.74 11.09
CA ARG A 127 -15.09 5.24 11.61
C ARG A 127 -14.54 4.45 12.82
N VAL A 128 -14.60 3.13 12.77
CA VAL A 128 -13.99 2.29 13.79
C VAL A 128 -12.46 2.31 13.63
N HIS A 129 -11.74 2.60 14.70
CA HIS A 129 -10.27 2.60 14.70
C HIS A 129 -9.72 1.17 14.62
N ILE A 130 -8.97 0.87 13.55
CA ILE A 130 -8.43 -0.48 13.31
C ILE A 130 -6.96 -0.57 13.75
N GLY A 131 -6.24 0.54 13.69
CA GLY A 131 -4.82 0.56 13.98
C GLY A 131 -4.15 1.82 13.45
N ASN A 132 -2.82 1.77 13.41
CA ASN A 132 -2.00 2.92 13.05
C ASN A 132 -1.09 2.55 11.86
N LEU A 133 -1.01 3.43 10.88
CA LEU A 133 -0.17 3.28 9.69
C LEU A 133 0.99 4.28 9.75
N PRO A 134 2.26 3.84 9.73
CA PRO A 134 3.40 4.75 9.61
C PRO A 134 3.31 5.62 8.35
N ILE A 135 3.50 6.92 8.51
CA ILE A 135 3.42 7.89 7.41
C ILE A 135 4.80 8.28 6.93
N MET A 136 4.99 8.33 5.62
CA MET A 136 6.25 8.76 5.01
C MET A 136 6.36 10.28 5.09
N VAL A 137 7.53 10.78 5.53
CA VAL A 137 7.81 12.22 5.61
C VAL A 137 7.74 12.82 4.19
N ARG A 138 7.09 13.99 4.05
CA ARG A 138 6.76 14.67 2.78
C ARG A 138 5.71 13.99 1.89
N SER A 139 5.10 12.88 2.30
CA SER A 139 3.97 12.28 1.55
C SER A 139 2.72 13.17 1.60
N ALA A 140 1.72 12.87 0.75
CA ALA A 140 0.48 13.65 0.66
C ALA A 140 -0.27 13.73 2.02
N GLN A 141 -0.19 12.67 2.83
CA GLN A 141 -0.84 12.60 4.15
C GLN A 141 0.01 13.17 5.30
N CYS A 142 1.27 13.52 5.04
CA CYS A 142 2.15 14.09 6.06
C CYS A 142 1.63 15.47 6.51
N ASN A 143 1.83 15.80 7.79
CA ASN A 143 1.51 17.12 8.33
C ASN A 143 2.43 18.22 7.75
N LEU A 144 3.61 17.86 7.24
CA LEU A 144 4.53 18.77 6.56
C LEU A 144 4.17 19.02 5.08
N HIS A 145 3.12 18.37 4.57
CA HIS A 145 2.70 18.57 3.19
C HIS A 145 2.13 19.99 2.99
N ALA A 146 2.28 20.54 1.79
CA ALA A 146 1.87 21.92 1.47
C ALA A 146 0.38 22.20 1.77
N ASN A 147 -0.46 21.17 1.69
CA ASN A 147 -1.89 21.27 2.00
C ASN A 147 -2.23 21.24 3.50
N HIS A 148 -1.30 20.80 4.35
CA HIS A 148 -1.57 20.51 5.77
C HIS A 148 -0.78 21.40 6.72
N ILE A 149 0.39 21.86 6.31
CA ILE A 149 1.33 22.59 7.18
C ILE A 149 0.78 23.93 7.69
N SER A 150 -0.13 24.58 6.95
CA SER A 150 -0.78 25.81 7.40
C SER A 150 -1.57 25.61 8.69
N HIS A 151 -2.31 24.51 8.80
CA HIS A 151 -3.08 24.16 10.00
C HIS A 151 -2.16 23.92 11.21
N LEU A 152 -0.99 23.32 10.97
CA LEU A 152 -0.03 23.01 12.03
C LEU A 152 0.54 24.29 12.66
N CYS A 153 0.77 25.32 11.86
CA CYS A 153 1.35 26.60 12.31
C CYS A 153 0.31 27.64 12.76
N GLY A 154 -0.99 27.30 12.76
CA GLY A 154 -2.07 28.21 13.15
C GLY A 154 -2.34 29.35 12.15
N ASP A 155 -1.87 29.20 10.90
CA ASP A 155 -2.14 30.13 9.81
C ASP A 155 -3.51 29.84 9.17
N ALA A 156 -4.12 30.84 8.54
CA ALA A 156 -5.37 30.66 7.79
C ALA A 156 -5.24 29.54 6.73
N ASP A 157 -6.32 28.75 6.57
CA ASP A 157 -6.43 27.60 5.66
C ASP A 157 -6.27 27.98 4.18
N ARG A 158 -5.03 28.25 3.78
CA ARG A 158 -4.63 28.50 2.41
C ARG A 158 -3.96 27.25 1.87
N LYS A 159 -4.54 26.69 0.80
CA LYS A 159 -3.87 25.64 0.00
C LYS A 159 -2.68 26.27 -0.72
N LEU A 160 -1.49 25.77 -0.46
CA LEU A 160 -0.25 26.24 -1.07
C LEU A 160 0.06 25.44 -2.34
N SER A 161 0.42 26.12 -3.41
CA SER A 161 0.81 25.53 -4.70
C SER A 161 2.28 25.83 -5.03
N PRO A 162 3.23 25.18 -4.33
CA PRO A 162 4.66 25.56 -4.41
C PRO A 162 5.27 25.36 -5.80
N TYR A 163 4.67 24.54 -6.67
CA TYR A 163 5.16 24.28 -8.02
C TYR A 163 4.69 25.32 -9.05
N THR A 164 3.66 26.10 -8.73
CA THR A 164 3.06 27.07 -9.66
C THR A 164 3.40 28.50 -9.28
N SER A 165 3.49 28.79 -7.97
CA SER A 165 3.79 30.13 -7.45
C SER A 165 5.06 30.12 -6.61
N THR A 166 5.98 31.03 -6.92
CA THR A 166 7.21 31.24 -6.15
C THR A 166 6.93 31.76 -4.74
N GLU A 167 5.89 32.58 -4.57
CA GLU A 167 5.47 33.08 -3.26
C GLU A 167 5.00 31.94 -2.34
N ASP A 168 4.24 30.98 -2.90
CA ASP A 168 3.76 29.81 -2.16
C ASP A 168 4.93 28.90 -1.77
N ALA A 169 5.94 28.76 -2.65
CA ALA A 169 7.14 28.01 -2.36
C ALA A 169 7.94 28.62 -1.20
N ASP A 170 8.13 29.94 -1.19
CA ASP A 170 8.87 30.62 -0.12
C ASP A 170 8.08 30.60 1.20
N ARG A 171 6.76 30.72 1.15
CA ARG A 171 5.90 30.54 2.32
C ARG A 171 5.99 29.13 2.89
N LEU A 172 6.01 28.11 2.05
CA LEU A 172 6.20 26.73 2.49
C LEU A 172 7.53 26.56 3.23
N LYS A 173 8.63 27.13 2.70
CA LYS A 173 9.95 27.08 3.37
C LYS A 173 9.90 27.74 4.75
N GLU A 174 9.22 28.87 4.88
CA GLU A 174 9.06 29.56 6.16
C GLU A 174 8.26 28.72 7.17
N LEU A 175 7.14 28.13 6.75
CA LEU A 175 6.34 27.26 7.62
C LEU A 175 7.11 26.03 8.08
N LEU A 176 7.93 25.44 7.21
CA LEU A 176 8.80 24.32 7.57
C LEU A 176 9.83 24.69 8.63
N ARG A 177 10.46 25.86 8.51
CA ARG A 177 11.39 26.37 9.52
C ARG A 177 10.70 26.58 10.86
N ARG A 178 9.48 27.12 10.87
CA ARG A 178 8.68 27.29 12.09
C ARG A 178 8.31 25.96 12.74
N ALA A 179 8.05 24.94 11.93
CA ALA A 179 7.82 23.57 12.40
C ALA A 179 9.11 22.86 12.87
N GLY A 180 10.28 23.49 12.75
CA GLY A 180 11.57 22.92 13.16
C GLY A 180 12.17 21.94 12.14
N GLU A 181 11.74 22.01 10.88
CA GLU A 181 12.17 21.12 9.80
C GLU A 181 13.04 21.86 8.77
N ASP A 182 13.93 21.15 8.10
CA ASP A 182 14.74 21.70 7.01
C ASP A 182 13.92 21.78 5.71
N PRO A 183 13.80 22.95 5.07
CA PRO A 183 13.18 23.06 3.75
C PRO A 183 13.85 22.25 2.64
N LEU A 184 15.13 21.92 2.79
CA LEU A 184 15.89 21.12 1.83
C LEU A 184 15.76 19.61 2.04
N ASP A 185 15.09 19.16 3.12
CA ASP A 185 14.85 17.74 3.34
C ASP A 185 13.91 17.16 2.27
N PRO A 186 14.40 16.21 1.43
CA PRO A 186 13.59 15.61 0.37
C PRO A 186 12.47 14.71 0.90
N GLY A 187 12.56 14.21 2.14
CA GLY A 187 11.64 13.20 2.67
C GLY A 187 11.82 11.82 2.03
N GLY A 188 10.75 11.02 2.01
CA GLY A 188 10.79 9.67 1.42
C GLY A 188 11.14 8.54 2.40
N TYR A 189 11.24 8.84 3.69
CA TYR A 189 11.54 7.90 4.77
C TYR A 189 10.45 7.93 5.85
N PHE A 190 10.52 6.97 6.77
CA PHE A 190 9.64 6.82 7.93
C PHE A 190 10.39 7.10 9.21
N ILE A 191 9.69 7.57 10.24
CA ILE A 191 10.25 7.70 11.59
C ILE A 191 9.59 6.64 12.46
N ILE A 192 10.37 5.65 12.88
CA ILE A 192 9.92 4.53 13.71
C ILE A 192 10.71 4.57 15.01
N ASN A 193 10.02 4.73 16.14
CA ASN A 193 10.62 4.80 17.48
C ASN A 193 11.77 5.82 17.56
N GLY A 194 11.59 7.00 16.94
CA GLY A 194 12.59 8.06 16.83
C GLY A 194 13.72 7.82 15.83
N THR A 195 13.79 6.64 15.21
CA THR A 195 14.81 6.31 14.20
C THR A 195 14.26 6.46 12.80
N GLU A 196 15.03 7.09 11.91
CA GLU A 196 14.68 7.21 10.50
C GLU A 196 14.95 5.89 9.76
N ARG A 197 13.97 5.45 8.97
CA ARG A 197 14.01 4.20 8.23
C ARG A 197 13.51 4.42 6.81
N VAL A 198 14.29 4.00 5.83
CA VAL A 198 13.95 4.11 4.42
C VAL A 198 13.71 2.72 3.83
N LEU A 199 12.72 2.62 2.94
CA LEU A 199 12.52 1.40 2.15
C LEU A 199 13.41 1.46 0.92
N ILE A 200 14.29 0.48 0.80
CA ILE A 200 15.16 0.34 -0.38
C ILE A 200 14.39 -0.39 -1.47
N SER A 201 14.31 0.22 -2.65
CA SER A 201 13.71 -0.38 -3.82
C SER A 201 14.44 -1.67 -4.18
N MET A 202 13.70 -2.78 -4.27
CA MET A 202 14.22 -4.07 -4.73
C MET A 202 13.84 -4.27 -6.19
N GLU A 203 14.79 -4.78 -6.96
CA GLU A 203 14.53 -5.25 -8.32
C GLU A 203 14.09 -6.71 -8.27
N ASP A 204 12.98 -7.02 -8.91
CA ASP A 204 12.43 -8.37 -9.02
C ASP A 204 12.09 -8.65 -10.49
N LEU A 205 12.02 -9.94 -10.84
CA LEU A 205 11.62 -10.36 -12.17
C LEU A 205 10.18 -9.92 -12.44
N ALA A 206 9.93 -9.46 -13.66
CA ALA A 206 8.60 -9.03 -14.09
C ALA A 206 7.57 -10.15 -13.83
N PRO A 207 6.56 -9.92 -12.98
CA PRO A 207 5.51 -10.89 -12.72
C PRO A 207 4.60 -11.01 -13.95
N ASN A 208 3.80 -12.08 -13.98
CA ASN A 208 2.83 -12.36 -15.05
C ASN A 208 3.47 -12.40 -16.45
N ARG A 209 4.75 -12.77 -16.53
CA ARG A 209 5.50 -12.91 -17.77
C ARG A 209 6.21 -14.27 -17.82
N VAL A 210 6.16 -14.91 -18.97
CA VAL A 210 6.90 -16.15 -19.24
C VAL A 210 8.37 -15.80 -19.46
N THR A 211 9.25 -16.30 -18.60
CA THR A 211 10.70 -16.14 -18.74
C THR A 211 11.32 -17.50 -19.05
N VAL A 212 12.01 -17.60 -20.18
CA VAL A 212 12.66 -18.86 -20.61
C VAL A 212 14.15 -18.78 -20.28
N GLU A 213 14.64 -19.78 -19.57
CA GLU A 213 16.03 -19.94 -19.20
C GLU A 213 16.56 -21.30 -19.68
N LYS A 214 17.85 -21.36 -19.98
CA LYS A 214 18.54 -22.64 -20.22
C LYS A 214 19.33 -23.01 -18.98
N ASN A 215 18.90 -24.05 -18.28
CA ASN A 215 19.57 -24.54 -17.10
C ASN A 215 20.59 -25.61 -17.49
N LYS A 216 21.87 -25.31 -17.26
CA LYS A 216 22.98 -26.25 -17.50
C LYS A 216 23.32 -26.94 -16.19
N LYS A 217 22.89 -28.19 -16.04
CA LYS A 217 23.34 -29.07 -14.94
C LYS A 217 24.29 -30.12 -15.52
N TYR A 218 25.56 -30.06 -15.12
CA TYR A 218 26.63 -30.92 -15.64
C TYR A 218 26.72 -30.83 -17.18
N ALA A 219 26.65 -31.98 -17.88
CA ALA A 219 26.72 -32.08 -19.34
C ALA A 219 25.36 -31.88 -20.03
N HIS A 220 24.30 -31.56 -19.30
CA HIS A 220 22.93 -31.50 -19.83
C HIS A 220 22.36 -30.10 -19.76
N GLU A 221 21.91 -29.62 -20.92
CA GLU A 221 21.14 -28.39 -21.06
C GLU A 221 19.65 -28.76 -21.02
N THR A 222 18.91 -28.12 -20.12
CA THR A 222 17.47 -28.27 -19.99
C THR A 222 16.82 -26.90 -20.14
N GLU A 223 15.87 -26.78 -21.07
CA GLU A 223 15.10 -25.55 -21.22
C GLU A 223 13.99 -25.51 -20.16
N VAL A 224 13.94 -24.41 -19.42
CA VAL A 224 12.97 -24.21 -18.33
C VAL A 224 12.28 -22.88 -18.56
N ALA A 225 10.96 -22.88 -18.54
CA ALA A 225 10.15 -21.66 -18.47
C ALA A 225 9.70 -21.44 -17.04
N LYS A 226 9.97 -20.25 -16.49
CA LYS A 226 9.54 -19.80 -15.17
C LYS A 226 8.50 -18.70 -15.34
N ILE A 227 7.42 -18.83 -14.59
CA ILE A 227 6.32 -17.86 -14.57
C ILE A 227 6.04 -17.53 -13.11
N PHE A 228 6.12 -16.26 -12.74
CA PHE A 228 5.66 -15.79 -11.44
C PHE A 228 4.28 -15.18 -11.61
N SER A 229 3.24 -15.97 -11.32
CA SER A 229 1.86 -15.47 -11.33
C SER A 229 1.63 -14.63 -10.09
N GLN A 230 1.20 -13.38 -10.26
CA GLN A 230 0.87 -12.48 -9.17
C GLN A 230 -0.54 -11.91 -9.37
N LYS A 231 -1.40 -12.13 -8.38
CA LYS A 231 -2.76 -11.58 -8.33
C LYS A 231 -3.11 -11.21 -6.89
N ASP A 232 -3.65 -10.01 -6.68
CA ASP A 232 -4.19 -9.52 -5.40
C ASP A 232 -3.30 -9.81 -4.17
N GLY A 233 -1.99 -9.56 -4.30
CA GLY A 233 -1.00 -9.75 -3.22
C GLY A 233 -0.45 -11.19 -3.10
N VAL A 234 -1.05 -12.16 -3.78
CA VAL A 234 -0.57 -13.54 -3.81
C VAL A 234 0.38 -13.73 -4.99
N ARG A 235 1.60 -14.19 -4.72
CA ARG A 235 2.60 -14.59 -5.73
C ARG A 235 2.81 -16.10 -5.69
N LYS A 236 2.62 -16.78 -6.82
CA LYS A 236 2.86 -18.21 -6.97
C LYS A 236 3.78 -18.50 -8.18
N PRO A 237 4.91 -19.18 -7.98
CA PRO A 237 5.75 -19.62 -9.08
C PRO A 237 5.14 -20.84 -9.79
N LEU A 238 5.28 -20.87 -11.11
CA LEU A 238 4.95 -21.99 -11.98
C LEU A 238 6.17 -22.27 -12.85
N ASN A 239 6.68 -23.50 -12.80
CA ASN A 239 7.86 -23.89 -13.57
C ASN A 239 7.45 -24.95 -14.59
N ILE A 240 7.90 -24.78 -15.84
CA ILE A 240 7.70 -25.74 -16.91
C ILE A 240 9.08 -26.19 -17.38
N GLU A 241 9.36 -27.49 -17.27
CA GLU A 241 10.62 -28.09 -17.66
C GLU A 241 10.41 -28.95 -18.91
N LYS A 242 11.26 -28.75 -19.93
CA LYS A 242 11.31 -29.62 -21.11
C LYS A 242 12.22 -30.81 -20.84
N ARG A 243 11.65 -32.02 -20.92
CA ARG A 243 12.41 -33.28 -20.83
C ARG A 243 13.07 -33.61 -22.17
N ARG A 244 14.01 -34.58 -22.16
CA ARG A 244 14.77 -35.00 -23.35
C ARG A 244 13.91 -35.64 -24.44
N ASP A 245 12.82 -36.26 -24.04
CA ASP A 245 11.78 -36.82 -24.91
C ASP A 245 10.93 -35.72 -25.61
N GLY A 246 11.19 -34.45 -25.32
CA GLY A 246 10.42 -33.31 -25.83
C GLY A 246 9.15 -33.02 -25.03
N MET A 247 8.84 -33.81 -23.99
CA MET A 247 7.66 -33.58 -23.16
C MET A 247 7.85 -32.37 -22.25
N LEU A 248 6.82 -31.52 -22.21
CA LEU A 248 6.75 -30.39 -21.28
C LEU A 248 6.08 -30.82 -19.98
N MET A 249 6.77 -30.61 -18.87
CA MET A 249 6.34 -31.00 -17.54
C MET A 249 6.16 -29.77 -16.66
N VAL A 250 4.97 -29.61 -16.10
CA VAL A 250 4.63 -28.53 -15.18
C VAL A 250 4.91 -28.97 -13.75
N LYS A 251 5.62 -28.14 -12.99
CA LYS A 251 5.79 -28.25 -11.55
C LYS A 251 5.04 -27.12 -10.86
N ILE A 252 4.03 -27.46 -10.07
CA ILE A 252 3.23 -26.53 -9.26
C ILE A 252 3.71 -26.66 -7.81
N PRO A 253 4.55 -25.74 -7.29
CA PRO A 253 5.13 -25.89 -5.96
C PRO A 253 4.11 -25.91 -4.84
N SER A 254 2.97 -25.22 -5.01
CA SER A 254 1.89 -25.19 -4.02
C SER A 254 1.12 -26.50 -3.88
N ALA A 255 1.13 -27.36 -4.90
CA ALA A 255 0.39 -28.62 -4.88
C ALA A 255 1.21 -29.79 -4.32
N GLY A 256 2.53 -29.62 -4.14
CA GLY A 256 3.42 -30.71 -3.72
C GLY A 256 3.46 -31.91 -4.69
N THR A 257 2.85 -31.79 -5.86
CA THR A 257 2.71 -32.87 -6.82
C THR A 257 4.00 -33.14 -7.60
N PRO A 258 4.23 -34.39 -8.04
CA PRO A 258 5.27 -34.65 -9.03
C PRO A 258 5.00 -33.85 -10.32
N PRO A 259 6.01 -33.64 -11.19
CA PRO A 259 5.81 -32.93 -12.44
C PRO A 259 4.69 -33.57 -13.28
N ILE A 260 3.73 -32.77 -13.71
CA ILE A 260 2.55 -33.19 -14.46
C ILE A 260 2.76 -32.81 -15.94
N PRO A 261 2.51 -33.71 -16.91
CA PRO A 261 2.53 -33.35 -18.33
C PRO A 261 1.58 -32.17 -18.63
N VAL A 262 2.05 -31.17 -19.38
CA VAL A 262 1.26 -29.99 -19.76
C VAL A 262 -0.08 -30.39 -20.39
N VAL A 263 -0.09 -31.44 -21.22
CA VAL A 263 -1.30 -31.93 -21.91
C VAL A 263 -2.40 -32.33 -20.91
N LEU A 264 -2.07 -32.95 -19.79
CA LEU A 264 -3.04 -33.31 -18.76
C LEU A 264 -3.61 -32.07 -18.07
N LEU A 265 -2.75 -31.08 -17.80
CA LEU A 265 -3.18 -29.82 -17.20
C LEU A 265 -4.14 -29.05 -18.13
N MET A 266 -3.79 -28.95 -19.42
CA MET A 266 -4.63 -28.29 -20.42
C MET A 266 -5.99 -28.99 -20.57
N ARG A 267 -6.00 -30.32 -20.60
CA ARG A 267 -7.25 -31.10 -20.67
C ARG A 267 -8.13 -30.93 -19.43
N ALA A 268 -7.53 -30.74 -18.25
CA ALA A 268 -8.27 -30.53 -17.01
C ALA A 268 -8.83 -29.10 -16.89
N LEU A 269 -8.17 -28.11 -17.50
CA LEU A 269 -8.60 -26.70 -17.48
C LEU A 269 -9.80 -26.42 -18.37
N GLY A 270 -10.06 -27.27 -19.38
CA GLY A 270 -11.15 -27.09 -20.35
C GLY A 270 -10.64 -26.58 -21.69
#